data_AF-A0A821JNM7-F1
#
_entry.id   AF-A0A821JNM7-F1
#
_cell.length_a   1.000
_cell.length_b   1.000
_cell.length_c   1.000
_cell.angle_alpha   90.00
_cell.angle_beta   90.00
_cell.angle_gamma   90.00
#
_symmetry.space_group_name_H-M   'P 1'
#
loop_
_entity.id
_entity.type
_entity.pdbx_description
1 polymer ?
#
loop_
_entity_poly.entity_id
_entity_poly.type
_entity_poly.pdbx_seq_one_letter_code
_entity_poly.pdbx_strand_id
1 'polypeptide(L)'
;LRIGVIESSPFTIISYIIDEKGQTTTKLIGYVPDLIDLLQTRMGFTPQIILAPSNQTYDGLIDSVANGLYDLVIGDVTVTAKRREIVSFSNSIFDNSLRIIVRKTSPVSVNLASYLKPFSLNLWIVLLLSVIYASVLVYLLERQDNESLQDRSIISSLAMSIWYSIGTVMGYGADMQPST
;
A
#
# COMPACT_ATOMS: atom_id res chain seq x y z
N LEU A 1 21.41 12.57 38.17
CA LEU A 1 20.04 12.67 37.63
C LEU A 1 19.53 11.27 37.32
N ARG A 2 18.46 10.81 37.97
CA ARG A 2 17.85 9.49 37.73
C ARG A 2 16.96 9.57 36.51
N ILE A 3 17.39 8.93 35.42
CA ILE A 3 16.68 8.95 34.14
C ILE A 3 16.01 7.59 33.94
N GLY A 4 14.68 7.56 33.97
CA GLY A 4 13.89 6.38 33.63
C GLY A 4 13.83 6.20 32.11
N VAL A 5 14.13 4.99 31.64
CA VAL A 5 14.07 4.62 30.22
C VAL A 5 13.28 3.32 30.08
N ILE A 6 12.44 3.23 29.05
CA ILE A 6 11.71 2.01 28.70
C ILE A 6 12.40 1.28 27.54
N GLU A 7 12.33 -0.04 27.54
CA GLU A 7 12.73 -0.86 26.39
C GLU A 7 11.71 -0.69 25.25
N SER A 8 12.15 -0.10 24.14
CA SER A 8 11.33 0.10 22.95
C SER A 8 12.23 0.22 21.72
N SER A 9 12.12 -0.71 20.78
CA SER A 9 12.91 -0.67 19.54
C SER A 9 12.32 0.35 18.55
N PRO A 10 13.12 1.22 17.91
CA PRO A 10 14.58 1.30 17.91
C PRO A 10 15.19 2.31 18.92
N PHE A 11 14.38 2.84 19.85
CA PHE A 11 14.77 3.92 20.76
C PHE A 11 15.72 3.46 21.87
N THR A 12 15.40 2.36 22.54
CA THR A 12 16.21 1.71 23.56
C THR A 12 16.12 0.21 23.39
N ILE A 13 17.26 -0.42 23.15
CA ILE A 13 17.42 -1.84 22.95
C ILE A 13 18.41 -2.35 23.99
N ILE A 14 18.08 -3.49 24.58
CA ILE A 14 18.96 -4.18 25.51
C ILE A 14 19.89 -5.09 24.72
N SER A 15 21.18 -4.85 24.82
CA SER A 15 22.23 -5.72 24.26
C SER A 15 23.01 -6.41 25.38
N TYR A 16 23.43 -7.63 25.13
CA TYR A 16 24.19 -8.44 26.06
C TYR A 16 25.62 -8.58 25.55
N ILE A 17 26.57 -8.01 26.28
CA ILE A 17 28.00 -8.16 25.98
C ILE A 17 28.56 -9.21 26.93
N ILE A 18 29.36 -10.13 26.40
CA ILE A 18 30.08 -11.11 27.20
C ILE A 18 31.48 -10.56 27.42
N ASP A 19 31.78 -10.18 28.65
CA ASP A 19 33.13 -9.74 29.02
C ASP A 19 34.11 -10.92 28.90
N GLU A 20 35.42 -10.63 28.79
CA GLU A 20 36.49 -11.65 28.72
C GLU A 20 36.51 -12.62 29.92
N LYS A 21 35.80 -12.28 31.00
CA LYS A 21 35.60 -13.09 32.21
C LYS A 21 34.32 -13.94 32.19
N GLY A 22 33.60 -13.98 31.08
CA GLY A 22 32.34 -14.73 30.91
C GLY A 22 31.14 -14.10 31.63
N GLN A 23 31.23 -12.87 32.13
CA GLN A 23 30.12 -12.15 32.73
C GLN A 23 29.33 -11.42 31.65
N THR A 24 28.01 -11.59 31.66
CA THR A 24 27.11 -10.89 30.74
C THR A 24 26.79 -9.50 31.28
N THR A 25 27.34 -8.46 30.66
CA THR A 25 27.00 -7.07 30.96
C THR A 25 25.85 -6.62 30.07
N THR A 26 24.85 -5.98 30.69
CA THR A 26 23.71 -5.42 29.98
C THR A 26 24.07 -4.03 29.49
N LYS A 27 24.18 -3.84 28.17
CA LYS A 27 24.44 -2.55 27.54
C LYS A 27 23.16 -2.06 26.87
N LEU A 28 22.74 -0.84 27.22
CA LEU A 28 21.66 -0.16 26.52
C LEU A 28 22.23 0.48 25.24
N ILE A 29 21.62 0.19 24.11
CA ILE A 29 21.95 0.77 22.81
C ILE A 29 20.69 1.36 22.17
N GLY A 30 20.85 2.36 21.31
CA GLY A 30 19.73 2.97 20.59
C GLY A 30 19.76 4.49 20.67
N TYR A 31 18.73 5.11 20.12
CA TYR A 31 18.64 6.57 20.03
C TYR A 31 18.62 7.28 21.39
N VAL A 32 17.94 6.72 22.39
CA VAL A 32 17.78 7.36 23.71
C VAL A 32 19.07 7.34 24.53
N PRO A 33 19.80 6.20 24.68
CA PRO A 33 21.11 6.19 25.31
C PRO A 33 22.11 7.18 24.66
N ASP A 34 22.16 7.22 23.33
CA ASP A 34 23.04 8.13 22.59
C ASP A 34 22.66 9.61 22.82
N LEU A 35 21.36 9.91 22.89
CA LEU A 35 20.86 11.23 23.23
C LEU A 35 21.26 11.65 24.65
N ILE A 36 21.19 10.73 25.62
CA ILE A 36 21.58 11.00 27.01
C ILE A 36 23.08 11.31 27.10
N ASP A 37 23.92 10.56 26.39
CA ASP A 37 25.38 10.80 26.35
C ASP A 37 25.72 12.18 25.76
N LEU A 38 25.01 12.56 24.69
CA LEU A 38 25.15 13.88 24.08
C LEU A 38 24.69 15.01 25.03
N LEU A 39 23.57 14.81 25.74
CA LEU A 39 23.07 15.76 26.73
C LEU A 39 24.03 15.87 27.92
N GLN A 40 24.57 14.75 28.42
CA GLN A 40 25.58 14.71 29.46
C GLN A 40 26.80 15.53 29.06
N THR A 41 27.29 15.34 27.83
CA THR A 41 28.46 16.06 27.29
C THR A 41 28.21 17.57 27.18
N ARG A 42 27.01 17.98 26.77
CA ARG A 42 26.68 19.40 26.59
C ARG A 42 26.32 20.14 27.88
N MET A 43 25.66 19.47 28.81
CA MET A 43 25.10 20.09 30.02
C MET A 43 25.91 19.78 31.28
N GLY A 44 26.83 18.81 31.25
CA GLY A 44 27.72 18.50 32.35
C GLY A 44 27.04 17.84 33.56
N PHE A 45 25.97 17.06 33.37
CA PHE A 45 25.32 16.31 34.44
C PHE A 45 25.75 14.84 34.45
N THR A 46 25.57 14.17 35.58
CA THR A 46 25.81 12.72 35.72
C THR A 46 24.49 11.95 35.61
N PRO A 47 24.23 11.24 34.49
CA PRO A 47 23.05 10.40 34.35
C PRO A 47 23.20 9.11 35.15
N GLN A 48 22.11 8.72 35.82
CA GLN A 48 21.89 7.37 36.32
C GLN A 48 20.72 6.81 35.52
N ILE A 49 21.05 6.03 34.48
CA ILE A 49 20.04 5.43 33.59
C ILE A 49 19.45 4.22 34.31
N ILE A 50 18.13 4.27 34.55
CA ILE A 50 17.38 3.20 35.20
C ILE A 50 16.41 2.65 34.17
N LEU A 51 16.56 1.36 33.86
CA LEU A 51 15.62 0.66 33.00
C LEU A 51 14.33 0.39 33.77
N ALA A 52 13.21 0.82 33.22
CA ALA A 52 11.90 0.54 33.75
C ALA A 52 11.55 -0.95 33.55
N PRO A 53 10.81 -1.57 34.49
CA PRO A 53 10.32 -2.94 34.33
C PRO A 53 9.53 -3.12 33.04
N SER A 54 9.66 -4.28 32.37
CA SER A 54 8.98 -4.56 31.09
C SER A 54 7.45 -4.56 31.17
N ASN A 55 6.87 -4.67 32.38
CA ASN A 55 5.43 -4.59 32.62
C ASN A 55 4.92 -3.17 32.94
N GLN A 56 5.80 -2.18 32.98
CA GLN A 56 5.44 -0.80 33.31
C GLN A 56 4.67 -0.17 32.14
N THR A 57 3.52 0.45 32.44
CA THR A 57 2.76 1.23 31.46
C THR A 57 3.34 2.63 31.31
N TYR A 58 3.10 3.29 30.17
CA TYR A 58 3.50 4.69 29.98
C TYR A 58 2.88 5.64 30.99
N ASP A 59 1.64 5.39 31.41
CA ASP A 59 1.00 6.18 32.47
C ASP A 59 1.71 5.95 33.81
N GLY A 60 2.07 4.70 34.12
CA GLY A 60 2.88 4.38 35.29
C GLY A 60 4.28 5.00 35.27
N LEU A 61 4.89 5.20 34.09
CA LEU A 61 6.16 5.93 33.98
C LEU A 61 6.02 7.40 34.33
N ILE A 62 4.91 8.01 33.91
CA ILE A 62 4.61 9.41 34.18
C ILE A 62 4.30 9.59 35.67
N ASP A 63 3.53 8.67 36.26
CA ASP A 63 3.29 8.65 37.69
C ASP A 63 4.59 8.46 38.48
N SER A 64 5.54 7.65 37.99
CA SER A 64 6.85 7.50 38.62
C SER A 64 7.67 8.80 38.62
N VAL A 65 7.54 9.63 37.58
CA VAL A 65 8.14 10.98 37.57
C VAL A 65 7.40 11.90 38.55
N ALA A 66 6.07 11.89 38.54
CA ALA A 66 5.25 12.71 39.43
C ALA A 66 5.51 12.40 40.92
N ASN A 67 5.73 11.13 41.24
CA ASN A 67 6.06 10.64 42.59
C ASN A 67 7.55 10.79 42.94
N GLY A 68 8.39 11.33 42.05
CA GLY A 68 9.81 11.54 42.29
C GLY A 68 10.65 10.27 42.36
N LEU A 69 10.17 9.14 41.80
CA LEU A 69 10.99 7.93 41.62
C LEU A 69 12.05 8.13 40.54
N TYR A 70 11.68 8.83 39.47
CA TYR A 70 12.59 9.30 38.43
C TYR A 70 12.61 10.83 38.39
N ASP A 71 13.77 11.42 38.14
CA ASP A 71 13.88 12.87 37.98
C ASP A 71 13.49 13.29 36.55
N LEU A 72 13.68 12.38 35.59
CA LEU A 72 13.37 12.55 34.18
C LEU A 72 13.05 11.19 33.56
N VAL A 73 12.13 11.16 32.60
CA VAL A 73 11.94 9.99 31.72
C VAL A 73 12.21 10.41 30.28
N ILE A 74 12.99 9.60 29.56
CA ILE A 74 13.26 9.79 28.14
C ILE A 74 12.90 8.50 27.41
N GLY A 75 12.06 8.61 26.39
CA GLY A 75 11.55 7.47 25.62
C GLY A 75 10.51 7.90 24.59
N ASP A 76 9.84 6.93 23.99
CA ASP A 76 8.73 7.08 23.05
C ASP A 76 7.41 7.44 23.75
N VAL A 77 7.48 8.37 24.71
CA VAL A 77 6.32 8.83 25.47
C VAL A 77 5.53 9.85 24.65
N THR A 78 4.30 9.48 24.28
CA THR A 78 3.40 10.41 23.59
C THR A 78 2.89 11.49 24.55
N VAL A 79 3.07 12.75 24.15
CA VAL A 79 2.59 13.93 24.88
C VAL A 79 1.07 14.07 24.69
N THR A 80 0.30 13.90 25.75
CA THR A 80 -1.16 14.09 25.76
C THR A 80 -1.57 15.18 26.74
N ALA A 81 -2.78 15.75 26.58
CA ALA A 81 -3.28 16.79 27.48
C ALA A 81 -3.34 16.31 28.94
N LYS A 82 -3.93 15.12 29.18
CA LYS A 82 -4.02 14.49 30.51
C LYS A 82 -2.65 14.32 31.18
N ARG A 83 -1.63 13.97 30.41
CA ARG A 83 -0.26 13.76 30.95
C ARG A 83 0.43 15.08 31.28
N ARG A 84 0.19 16.14 30.49
CA ARG A 84 0.73 17.48 30.76
C ARG A 84 0.19 18.12 32.04
N GLU A 85 -0.98 17.70 32.50
CA GLU A 85 -1.55 18.19 33.77
C GLU A 85 -0.79 17.65 35.00
N ILE A 86 -0.11 16.51 34.85
CA ILE A 86 0.55 15.80 35.96
C ILE A 86 2.06 16.09 35.95
N VAL A 87 2.68 16.14 34.77
CA VAL A 87 4.12 16.39 34.62
C VAL A 87 4.40 17.39 33.50
N SER A 88 5.53 18.10 33.61
CA SER A 88 6.01 18.98 32.55
C SER A 88 6.73 18.18 31.46
N PHE A 89 6.47 18.51 30.19
CA PHE A 89 7.14 17.90 29.03
C PHE A 89 8.05 18.92 28.33
N SER A 90 9.16 18.44 27.77
CA SER A 90 9.95 19.21 26.81
C SER A 90 9.25 19.27 25.44
N ASN A 91 9.85 19.99 24.51
CA ASN A 91 9.51 19.83 23.09
C ASN A 91 9.69 18.37 22.68
N SER A 92 8.82 17.89 21.78
CA SER A 92 8.90 16.52 21.28
C SER A 92 10.22 16.32 20.53
N ILE A 93 10.85 15.17 20.74
CA ILE A 93 12.07 14.78 20.02
C ILE A 93 11.72 14.31 18.60
N PHE A 94 10.50 13.81 18.40
CA PHE A 94 9.96 13.38 17.12
C PHE A 94 8.56 13.93 16.89
N ASP A 95 8.32 14.51 15.72
CA ASP A 95 6.97 14.84 15.28
C ASP A 95 6.33 13.60 14.67
N ASN A 96 5.48 12.93 15.45
CA ASN A 96 4.77 11.74 14.98
C ASN A 96 3.61 12.17 14.07
N SER A 97 3.62 11.72 12.81
CA SER A 97 2.45 11.76 11.93
C SER A 97 1.71 10.42 11.98
N LEU A 98 0.38 10.45 12.04
CA LEU A 98 -0.44 9.24 12.01
C LEU A 98 -0.32 8.59 10.64
N ARG A 99 0.11 7.32 10.61
CA ARG A 99 0.33 6.55 9.38
C ARG A 99 -0.44 5.24 9.46
N ILE A 100 -1.15 4.90 8.38
CA ILE A 100 -1.81 3.61 8.22
C ILE A 100 -0.86 2.68 7.48
N ILE A 101 -0.52 1.56 8.09
CA ILE A 101 0.33 0.53 7.48
C ILE A 101 -0.59 -0.60 7.02
N VAL A 102 -0.56 -0.92 5.72
CA VAL A 102 -1.29 -2.05 5.14
C VAL A 102 -0.31 -3.11 4.66
N ARG A 103 -0.72 -4.38 4.71
CA ARG A 103 0.08 -5.48 4.18
C ARG A 103 0.34 -5.23 2.68
N LYS A 104 1.59 -5.35 2.27
CA LYS A 104 1.95 -5.33 0.85
C LYS A 104 1.18 -6.44 0.13
N THR A 105 0.35 -6.08 -0.85
CA THR A 105 -0.29 -7.07 -1.72
C THR A 105 0.77 -7.68 -2.64
N SER A 106 0.64 -8.97 -2.96
CA SER A 106 1.49 -9.61 -3.96
C SER A 106 1.46 -8.79 -5.26
N PRO A 107 2.58 -8.67 -5.98
CA PRO A 107 2.59 -8.00 -7.27
C PRO A 107 1.53 -8.63 -8.16
N VAL A 108 0.63 -7.81 -8.71
CA VAL A 108 -0.39 -8.28 -9.64
C VAL A 108 0.35 -8.81 -10.86
N SER A 109 0.23 -10.11 -11.13
CA SER A 109 0.77 -10.68 -12.36
C SER A 109 0.01 -10.09 -13.54
N VAL A 110 0.74 -9.57 -14.53
CA VAL A 110 0.15 -9.03 -15.74
C VAL A 110 -0.42 -10.20 -16.54
N ASN A 111 -1.73 -10.42 -16.44
CA ASN A 111 -2.44 -11.41 -17.24
C ASN A 111 -3.02 -10.72 -18.47
N LEU A 112 -2.67 -11.17 -19.68
CA LEU A 112 -3.22 -10.67 -20.95
C LEU A 112 -4.75 -10.81 -21.04
N ALA A 113 -5.34 -11.81 -20.37
CA ALA A 113 -6.80 -11.93 -20.29
C ALA A 113 -7.46 -10.78 -19.51
N SER A 114 -6.68 -9.97 -18.78
CA SER A 114 -7.20 -8.77 -18.10
C SER A 114 -7.72 -7.71 -19.07
N TYR A 115 -7.22 -7.69 -20.32
CA TYR A 115 -7.75 -6.80 -21.37
C TYR A 115 -9.17 -7.17 -21.81
N LEU A 116 -9.59 -8.42 -21.61
CA LEU A 116 -10.93 -8.90 -21.96
C LEU A 116 -11.94 -8.78 -20.81
N LYS A 117 -11.48 -8.45 -19.59
CA LYS A 117 -12.33 -8.24 -18.40
C LYS A 117 -13.38 -7.12 -18.49
N PRO A 118 -13.25 -6.07 -19.32
CA PRO A 118 -14.28 -5.03 -19.42
C PRO A 118 -15.66 -5.58 -19.81
N PHE A 119 -15.70 -6.71 -20.52
CA PHE A 119 -16.95 -7.39 -20.88
C PHE A 119 -16.98 -8.81 -20.28
N SER A 120 -18.17 -9.25 -19.88
CA SER A 120 -18.38 -10.65 -19.49
C SER A 120 -18.31 -11.57 -20.70
N LEU A 121 -18.00 -12.86 -20.49
CA LEU A 121 -17.94 -13.86 -21.57
C LEU A 121 -19.27 -13.93 -22.34
N ASN A 122 -20.40 -13.80 -21.63
CA ASN A 122 -21.72 -13.77 -22.25
C ASN A 122 -21.89 -12.57 -23.20
N LEU A 123 -21.41 -11.39 -22.83
CA LEU A 123 -21.45 -10.21 -23.70
C LEU A 123 -20.57 -10.40 -24.94
N TRP A 124 -19.39 -11.00 -24.80
CA TRP A 124 -18.54 -11.35 -25.94
C TRP A 124 -19.25 -12.28 -26.94
N ILE A 125 -19.95 -13.31 -26.44
CA ILE A 125 -20.73 -14.22 -27.31
C ILE A 125 -21.86 -13.46 -28.00
N VAL A 126 -22.62 -12.64 -27.27
CA VAL A 126 -23.72 -11.85 -27.84
C VAL A 126 -23.22 -10.87 -28.91
N LEU A 127 -22.08 -10.22 -28.68
CA LEU A 127 -21.44 -9.35 -29.67
C LEU A 127 -21.08 -10.12 -30.94
N LEU A 128 -20.41 -11.27 -30.82
CA LEU A 128 -20.06 -12.11 -31.97
C LEU A 128 -21.31 -12.60 -32.74
N LEU A 129 -22.34 -13.05 -32.02
CA LEU A 129 -23.60 -13.48 -32.63
C LEU A 129 -24.32 -12.32 -33.34
N SER A 130 -24.29 -11.12 -32.76
CA SER A 130 -24.91 -9.93 -33.38
C SER A 130 -24.24 -9.56 -34.71
N VAL A 131 -22.90 -9.66 -34.79
CA VAL A 131 -22.16 -9.43 -36.04
C VAL A 131 -22.51 -10.47 -37.09
N ILE A 132 -22.54 -11.76 -36.72
CA ILE A 132 -22.93 -12.84 -37.63
C ILE A 132 -24.37 -12.64 -38.12
N TYR A 133 -25.29 -12.31 -37.21
CA TYR A 133 -26.70 -12.06 -37.54
C TYR A 133 -26.85 -10.90 -38.53
N ALA A 134 -26.20 -9.76 -38.27
CA ALA A 134 -26.19 -8.63 -39.20
C ALA A 134 -25.60 -9.00 -40.56
N SER A 135 -24.52 -9.80 -40.58
CA SER A 135 -23.88 -10.26 -41.82
C SER A 135 -24.80 -11.14 -42.67
N VAL A 136 -25.58 -12.02 -42.03
CA VAL A 136 -26.56 -12.86 -42.72
C VAL A 136 -27.70 -12.00 -43.28
N LEU A 137 -28.18 -11.00 -42.55
CA LEU A 137 -29.19 -10.07 -43.04
C LEU A 137 -28.69 -9.29 -44.26
N VAL A 138 -27.49 -8.70 -44.19
CA VAL A 138 -26.87 -7.99 -45.32
C VAL A 138 -26.72 -8.92 -46.52
N TYR A 139 -26.24 -10.15 -46.30
CA TYR A 139 -26.14 -11.14 -47.37
C TYR A 139 -27.49 -11.46 -48.03
N LEU A 140 -28.56 -11.65 -47.25
CA LEU A 140 -29.87 -11.99 -47.81
C LEU A 140 -30.50 -10.82 -48.58
N LEU A 141 -30.32 -9.60 -48.09
CA LEU A 141 -30.88 -8.40 -48.71
C LEU A 141 -30.11 -7.99 -49.97
N GLU A 142 -28.78 -8.02 -49.93
CA GLU A 142 -27.95 -7.44 -51.00
C GLU A 142 -27.51 -8.46 -52.07
N ARG A 143 -27.76 -9.76 -51.88
CA ARG A 143 -27.31 -10.78 -52.85
C ARG A 143 -27.89 -10.62 -54.25
N GLN A 144 -29.10 -10.06 -54.37
CA GLN A 144 -29.79 -9.94 -55.66
C GLN A 144 -29.47 -8.62 -56.38
N ASP A 145 -29.24 -7.55 -55.62
CA ASP A 145 -29.20 -6.19 -56.16
C ASP A 145 -27.78 -5.62 -56.27
N ASN A 146 -26.81 -6.16 -55.52
CA ASN A 146 -25.44 -5.67 -55.51
C ASN A 146 -24.50 -6.46 -56.44
N GLU A 147 -23.95 -5.79 -57.46
CA GLU A 147 -22.96 -6.37 -58.40
C GLU A 147 -21.73 -6.95 -57.68
N SER A 148 -21.38 -6.38 -56.52
CA SER A 148 -20.27 -6.85 -55.68
C SER A 148 -20.49 -8.25 -55.05
N LEU A 149 -21.75 -8.69 -54.95
CA LEU A 149 -22.17 -9.95 -54.31
C LEU A 149 -22.81 -10.96 -55.27
N GLN A 150 -23.37 -10.50 -56.39
CA GLN A 150 -24.23 -11.26 -57.30
C GLN A 150 -23.50 -12.41 -58.02
N ASP A 151 -22.28 -12.17 -58.52
CA ASP A 151 -21.51 -13.15 -59.32
C ASP A 151 -20.54 -14.01 -58.50
N ARG A 152 -20.61 -13.92 -57.18
CA ARG A 152 -19.68 -14.59 -56.27
C ARG A 152 -20.26 -15.86 -55.67
N SER A 153 -19.37 -16.80 -55.34
CA SER A 153 -19.72 -17.97 -54.54
C SER A 153 -20.33 -17.54 -53.19
N ILE A 154 -21.30 -18.31 -52.70
CA ILE A 154 -22.03 -18.07 -51.43
C ILE A 154 -21.06 -17.76 -50.27
N ILE A 155 -19.93 -18.47 -50.21
CA ILE A 155 -18.92 -18.29 -49.17
C ILE A 155 -18.23 -16.92 -49.29
N SER A 156 -17.92 -16.51 -50.52
CA SER A 156 -17.28 -15.22 -50.78
C SER A 156 -18.24 -14.06 -50.49
N SER A 157 -19.53 -14.20 -50.82
CA SER A 157 -20.54 -13.18 -50.55
C SER A 157 -20.82 -13.02 -49.05
N LEU A 158 -20.86 -14.13 -48.30
CA LEU A 158 -20.94 -14.10 -46.83
C LEU A 158 -19.70 -13.47 -46.19
N ALA A 159 -18.50 -13.80 -46.67
CA ALA A 159 -17.26 -13.21 -46.16
C ALA A 159 -17.23 -11.68 -46.36
N MET A 160 -17.69 -11.19 -47.53
CA MET A 160 -17.82 -9.75 -47.79
C MET A 160 -18.87 -9.08 -46.90
N SER A 161 -19.98 -9.76 -46.63
CA SER A 161 -21.04 -9.27 -45.73
C SER A 161 -20.57 -9.22 -44.27
N ILE A 162 -19.73 -10.18 -43.85
CA ILE A 162 -19.07 -10.19 -42.55
C ILE A 162 -18.04 -9.06 -42.44
N TRP A 163 -17.22 -8.87 -43.47
CA TRP A 163 -16.26 -7.77 -43.55
C TRP A 163 -16.96 -6.41 -43.45
N TYR A 164 -18.06 -6.23 -44.17
CA TYR A 164 -18.91 -5.03 -44.08
C TYR A 164 -19.48 -4.81 -42.67
N SER A 165 -20.05 -5.85 -42.07
CA SER A 165 -20.64 -5.77 -40.72
C SER A 165 -19.60 -5.48 -39.64
N ILE A 166 -18.38 -6.02 -39.78
CA ILE A 166 -17.26 -5.69 -38.88
C ILE A 166 -16.80 -4.23 -39.08
N GLY A 167 -16.63 -3.79 -40.33
CA GLY A 167 -16.18 -2.43 -40.64
C GLY A 167 -17.16 -1.35 -40.15
N THR A 168 -18.47 -1.61 -40.24
CA THR A 168 -19.52 -0.74 -39.73
C THR A 168 -19.55 -0.69 -38.19
N VAL A 169 -19.45 -1.83 -37.51
CA VAL A 169 -19.40 -1.88 -36.04
C VAL A 169 -18.15 -1.22 -35.47
N MET A 170 -17.01 -1.36 -36.14
CA MET A 170 -15.75 -0.74 -35.72
C MET A 170 -15.64 0.74 -36.12
N GLY A 171 -16.58 1.27 -36.90
CA GLY A 171 -16.60 2.67 -37.33
C GLY A 171 -15.59 3.02 -38.44
N TYR A 172 -14.93 2.04 -39.05
CA TYR A 172 -13.98 2.25 -40.15
C TYR A 172 -14.64 2.27 -41.53
N GLY A 173 -15.91 1.85 -41.62
CA GLY A 173 -16.59 1.65 -42.90
C GLY A 173 -16.06 0.43 -43.66
N ALA A 174 -16.65 0.14 -44.81
CA ALA A 174 -16.20 -0.92 -45.70
C ALA A 174 -16.41 -0.49 -47.16
N ASP A 175 -15.62 -1.05 -48.07
CA ASP A 175 -15.64 -0.70 -49.49
C ASP A 175 -16.95 -1.10 -50.18
N MET A 176 -17.65 -2.11 -49.64
CA MET A 176 -18.99 -2.47 -50.09
C MET A 176 -19.99 -1.44 -49.59
N GLN A 177 -20.75 -0.85 -50.49
CA GLN A 177 -21.87 0.02 -50.16
C GLN A 177 -23.18 -0.71 -50.46
N PRO A 178 -24.18 -0.63 -49.56
CA PRO A 178 -25.50 -1.16 -49.84
C PRO A 178 -26.13 -0.42 -51.03
N SER A 179 -26.96 -1.10 -51.80
CA SER A 179 -27.50 -0.60 -53.08
C SER A 179 -28.64 0.43 -52.94
N THR A 180 -28.74 1.11 -51.79
CA THR A 180 -29.83 2.05 -51.42
C THR A 180 -29.53 3.50 -51.69
#